data_AF-A0A940VUF1-F1
#
_entry.id   AF-A0A940VUF1-F1
#
_cell.length_a   1.000
_cell.length_b   1.000
_cell.length_c   1.000
_cell.angle_alpha   90.00
_cell.angle_beta   90.00
_cell.angle_gamma   90.00
#
_symmetry.space_group_name_H-M   'P 1'
#
loop_
_entity.id
_entity.type
_entity.pdbx_description
1 polymer ?
#
loop_
_entity_poly.entity_id
_entity_poly.type
_entity_poly.pdbx_seq_one_letter_code
_entity_poly.pdbx_strand_id
1 'polypeptide(L)'
;MIISGKQVQNVIKTYAEQNKTTRNCQVKNNNVAMKPDEVILSSQGQEFGHIYQTYKNMPEVRQDKVKEISERISHGNYNVAAEDVATKIMG
;
A
#
# COMPACT_ATOMS: atom_id res chain seq x y z
N MET A 1 75.23 11.52 17.93
CA MET A 1 74.02 10.99 17.28
C MET A 1 72.82 11.64 17.95
N ILE A 2 72.11 12.54 17.26
CA ILE A 2 70.97 13.27 17.84
C ILE A 2 69.70 12.66 17.25
N ILE A 3 68.97 11.89 18.06
CA ILE A 3 67.66 11.37 17.66
C ILE A 3 66.66 12.51 17.83
N SER A 4 66.00 12.90 16.74
CA SER A 4 65.05 14.01 16.76
C SER A 4 63.74 13.58 17.40
N GLY A 5 63.23 14.33 18.37
CA GLY A 5 61.95 14.03 19.04
C GLY A 5 60.76 13.89 18.07
N LYS A 6 60.83 14.52 16.89
CA LYS A 6 59.85 14.36 15.81
C LYS A 6 59.83 12.94 15.23
N GLN A 7 61.00 12.30 15.14
CA GLN A 7 61.10 10.92 14.65
C GLN A 7 60.41 9.97 15.63
N VAL A 8 60.63 10.16 16.93
CA VAL A 8 60.01 9.37 18.01
C VAL A 8 58.48 9.51 17.99
N GLN A 9 57.97 10.72 17.77
CA GLN A 9 56.53 10.98 17.68
C GLN A 9 55.86 10.25 16.51
N ASN A 10 56.52 10.16 15.36
CA ASN A 10 55.99 9.46 14.20
C ASN A 10 55.90 7.95 14.44
N VAL A 11 56.89 7.34 15.11
CA VAL A 11 56.84 5.91 15.46
C VAL A 11 55.74 5.63 16.47
N ILE A 12 55.55 6.50 17.47
CA ILE A 12 54.46 6.35 18.45
C ILE A 12 53.09 6.40 17.76
N LYS A 13 52.90 7.30 16.77
CA LYS A 13 51.66 7.38 15.99
C LYS A 13 51.38 6.13 15.18
N THR A 14 52.37 5.59 14.45
CA THR A 14 52.18 4.38 13.63
C THR A 14 51.87 3.14 14.47
N TYR A 15 52.50 3.00 15.64
CA TYR A 15 52.17 1.93 16.59
C TYR A 15 50.78 2.09 17.22
N ALA A 16 50.36 3.34 17.54
CA ALA A 16 49.03 3.61 18.06
C ALA A 16 47.91 3.35 17.01
N GLU A 17 48.18 3.62 15.74
CA GLU A 17 47.24 3.38 14.64
C GLU A 17 47.13 1.89 14.29
N GLN A 18 48.22 1.11 14.35
CA GLN A 18 48.18 -0.35 14.19
C GLN A 18 47.29 -1.05 15.24
N ASN A 19 47.23 -0.54 16.48
CA ASN A 19 46.35 -1.09 17.51
C ASN A 19 44.87 -0.69 17.36
N LYS A 20 44.54 0.26 16.47
CA LYS A 20 43.14 0.63 16.17
C LYS A 20 42.54 -0.19 15.02
N THR A 21 43.34 -0.72 14.11
CA THR A 21 42.85 -1.47 12.93
C THR A 21 42.42 -2.90 13.25
N THR A 22 42.83 -3.46 14.40
CA THR A 22 42.44 -4.82 14.84
C THR A 22 41.07 -4.89 15.52
N ARG A 23 40.39 -3.75 15.75
CA ARG A 23 39.07 -3.66 16.41
C ARG A 23 37.90 -3.33 15.48
N ASN A 24 38.09 -3.45 14.16
CA ASN A 24 37.00 -3.32 13.19
C ASN A 24 36.81 -4.59 12.37
N CYS A 25 36.77 -5.75 13.02
CA CYS A 25 35.89 -6.80 12.57
C CYS A 25 34.47 -6.41 12.99
N GLN A 26 33.92 -5.38 12.35
CA GLN A 26 32.48 -5.24 12.30
C GLN A 26 32.00 -6.48 11.54
N VAL A 27 31.60 -7.50 12.31
CA VAL A 27 30.73 -8.56 11.82
C VAL A 27 29.62 -7.82 11.11
N LYS A 28 29.63 -7.86 9.77
CA LYS A 28 28.46 -7.52 8.99
C LYS A 28 27.42 -8.53 9.45
N ASN A 29 26.67 -8.16 10.47
CA ASN A 29 25.37 -8.73 10.75
C ASN A 29 24.55 -8.38 9.52
N ASN A 30 24.73 -9.19 8.46
CA ASN A 30 23.70 -9.47 7.50
C ASN A 30 22.62 -10.17 8.33
N ASN A 31 21.90 -9.38 9.13
CA ASN A 31 20.53 -9.64 9.49
C ASN A 31 19.82 -9.67 8.14
N VAL A 32 19.90 -10.81 7.46
CA VAL A 32 18.89 -11.22 6.52
C VAL A 32 17.67 -11.39 7.40
N ALA A 33 16.99 -10.27 7.66
CA ALA A 33 15.67 -10.27 8.25
C ALA A 33 14.86 -11.17 7.32
N MET A 34 14.66 -12.40 7.78
CA MET A 34 13.81 -13.39 7.15
C MET A 34 12.51 -12.65 6.86
N LYS A 35 12.23 -12.42 5.57
CA LYS A 35 11.02 -11.69 5.18
C LYS A 35 9.85 -12.43 5.83
N PRO A 36 9.03 -11.75 6.64
CA PRO A 36 7.83 -12.37 7.16
C PRO A 36 6.94 -12.76 5.97
N ASP A 37 6.18 -13.85 6.13
CA ASP A 37 5.22 -14.27 5.12
C ASP A 37 4.24 -13.12 4.85
N GLU A 38 4.21 -12.67 3.59
CA GLU A 38 3.39 -11.55 3.14
C GLU A 38 2.18 -12.10 2.37
N VAL A 39 0.98 -11.69 2.77
CA VAL A 39 -0.26 -12.01 2.05
C VAL A 39 -0.63 -10.79 1.21
N ILE A 40 -0.30 -10.84 -0.07
CA ILE A 40 -0.66 -9.80 -1.03
C ILE A 40 -1.96 -10.22 -1.71
N LEU A 41 -3.00 -9.37 -1.66
CA LEU A 41 -4.20 -9.60 -2.47
C LEU A 41 -3.83 -9.54 -3.96
N SER A 42 -4.44 -10.41 -4.76
CA SER A 42 -4.35 -10.32 -6.21
C SER A 42 -4.80 -8.93 -6.69
N SER A 43 -4.28 -8.50 -7.85
CA SER A 43 -4.68 -7.22 -8.45
C SER A 43 -6.21 -7.11 -8.58
N GLN A 44 -6.86 -8.19 -8.98
CA GLN A 44 -8.33 -8.26 -9.09
C GLN A 44 -9.02 -8.10 -7.73
N GLY A 45 -8.46 -8.67 -6.66
CA GLY A 45 -9.01 -8.53 -5.30
C GLY A 45 -8.91 -7.10 -4.79
N GLN A 46 -7.82 -6.40 -5.12
CA GLN A 46 -7.64 -4.97 -4.78
C GLN A 46 -8.65 -4.09 -5.54
N GLU A 47 -8.81 -4.31 -6.85
CA GLU A 47 -9.78 -3.60 -7.67
C GLU A 47 -11.21 -3.82 -7.19
N PHE A 48 -11.59 -5.07 -6.88
CA PHE A 48 -12.90 -5.40 -6.34
C PHE A 48 -13.16 -4.70 -5.01
N GLY A 49 -12.18 -4.70 -4.10
CA GLY A 49 -12.27 -4.01 -2.82
C GLY A 49 -12.52 -2.51 -2.98
N HIS A 50 -11.83 -1.86 -3.93
CA HIS A 50 -12.02 -0.45 -4.25
C HIS A 50 -13.44 -0.16 -4.78
N ILE A 51 -13.92 -0.98 -5.73
CA ILE A 51 -15.28 -0.85 -6.28
C ILE A 51 -16.33 -1.06 -5.18
N TYR A 52 -16.13 -2.06 -4.32
CA TYR A 52 -17.04 -2.37 -3.22
C TYR A 52 -17.11 -1.24 -2.19
N GLN A 53 -15.98 -0.64 -1.83
CA GLN A 53 -15.93 0.54 -0.96
C GLN A 53 -16.66 1.73 -1.58
N THR A 54 -16.42 1.97 -2.88
CA THR A 54 -17.10 3.05 -3.61
C THR A 54 -18.62 2.82 -3.62
N TYR A 55 -19.06 1.59 -3.91
CA TYR A 55 -20.46 1.20 -3.88
C TYR A 55 -21.08 1.39 -2.49
N LYS A 56 -20.37 1.01 -1.42
CA LYS A 56 -20.85 1.16 -0.04
C LYS A 56 -21.03 2.63 0.37
N ASN A 57 -20.23 3.53 -0.20
CA ASN A 57 -20.32 4.97 0.05
C ASN A 57 -21.35 5.68 -0.85
N MET A 58 -21.94 4.98 -1.83
CA MET A 58 -23.00 5.56 -2.66
C MET A 58 -24.26 5.77 -1.82
N PRO A 59 -25.09 6.77 -2.17
CA PRO A 59 -26.37 6.97 -1.52
C PRO A 59 -27.25 5.73 -1.70
N GLU A 60 -27.88 5.29 -0.61
CA GLU A 60 -28.80 4.15 -0.58
C GLU A 60 -29.95 4.33 -1.60
N VAL A 61 -30.42 5.57 -1.75
CA VAL A 61 -31.48 5.94 -2.68
C VAL A 61 -30.90 6.79 -3.81
N ARG A 62 -31.13 6.33 -5.05
CA ARG A 62 -30.83 7.11 -6.26
C ARG A 62 -31.96 8.10 -6.54
N GLN A 63 -31.90 9.25 -5.86
CA GLN A 63 -32.95 10.27 -5.89
C GLN A 63 -33.31 10.72 -7.32
N ASP A 64 -32.31 10.85 -8.20
CA ASP A 64 -32.51 11.28 -9.59
C ASP A 64 -33.43 10.32 -10.36
N LYS A 65 -33.22 9.01 -10.18
CA LYS A 65 -34.03 7.97 -10.85
C LYS A 65 -35.44 7.92 -10.28
N VAL A 66 -35.60 8.12 -8.98
CA VAL A 66 -36.92 8.19 -8.34
C VAL A 66 -37.70 9.39 -8.88
N LYS A 67 -37.04 10.55 -8.99
CA LYS A 67 -37.65 11.77 -9.52
C LYS A 67 -38.09 11.60 -10.97
N GLU A 68 -37.22 11.07 -11.83
CA GLU A 68 -37.53 10.81 -13.25
C GLU A 68 -38.75 9.89 -13.41
N ILE A 69 -38.80 8.79 -12.66
CA ILE A 69 -39.91 7.83 -12.73
C ILE A 69 -41.19 8.47 -12.18
N SER A 70 -41.10 9.19 -11.07
CA SER A 70 -42.24 9.90 -10.46
C SER A 70 -42.83 10.94 -11.43
N GLU A 71 -41.97 11.69 -12.12
CA GLU A 71 -42.38 12.62 -13.16
C GLU A 71 -43.09 11.87 -14.30
N ARG A 72 -42.50 10.79 -14.84
CA ARG A 72 -43.13 9.99 -15.90
C ARG A 72 -44.51 9.45 -15.51
N ILE A 73 -44.68 9.03 -14.25
CA ILE A 73 -45.97 8.60 -13.71
C ILE A 73 -46.96 9.77 -13.68
N SER A 74 -46.54 10.94 -13.17
CA SER A 74 -47.41 12.13 -13.09
C SER A 74 -47.86 12.64 -14.46
N HIS A 75 -47.02 12.50 -15.48
CA HIS A 75 -47.34 12.86 -16.86
C HIS A 75 -48.15 11.78 -17.60
N GLY A 76 -48.44 10.63 -16.98
CA GLY A 76 -49.14 9.51 -17.60
C GLY A 76 -48.33 8.73 -18.65
N ASN A 77 -47.04 9.02 -18.79
CA ASN A 77 -46.14 8.40 -19.79
C ASN A 77 -45.35 7.22 -19.22
N TYR A 78 -45.79 6.69 -18.08
CA TYR A 78 -45.22 5.49 -17.50
C TYR A 78 -45.98 4.26 -18.01
N ASN A 79 -45.39 3.59 -18.99
CA ASN A 79 -45.89 2.33 -19.53
C ASN A 79 -44.85 1.23 -19.35
N VAL A 80 -45.25 0.09 -18.77
CA VAL A 80 -44.40 -1.07 -18.54
C VAL A 80 -45.08 -2.27 -19.19
N ALA A 81 -44.33 -3.07 -19.94
CA ALA A 81 -44.89 -4.25 -20.58
C ALA A 81 -45.27 -5.29 -19.51
N ALA A 82 -46.40 -5.97 -19.71
CA ALA A 82 -46.84 -7.03 -18.80
C ALA A 82 -45.80 -8.17 -18.70
N GLU A 83 -45.05 -8.42 -19.78
CA GLU A 83 -43.93 -9.36 -19.81
C GLU A 83 -42.82 -8.96 -18.83
N ASP A 84 -42.39 -7.69 -18.85
CA ASP A 84 -41.37 -7.18 -17.93
C ASP A 84 -41.78 -7.37 -16.46
N VAL A 85 -43.07 -7.14 -16.16
CA VAL A 85 -43.63 -7.35 -14.81
C VAL A 85 -43.60 -8.84 -14.45
N ALA A 86 -44.04 -9.71 -15.36
CA ALA A 86 -44.05 -11.15 -15.14
C ALA A 86 -42.64 -11.71 -14.92
N THR A 87 -41.65 -11.30 -15.73
CA THR A 87 -40.25 -11.70 -15.55
C THR A 87 -39.73 -11.31 -14.17
N LYS A 88 -40.04 -10.10 -13.69
CA LYS A 88 -39.59 -9.66 -12.35
C LYS A 88 -40.25 -10.40 -11.20
N ILE A 89 -41.47 -10.92 -11.39
CA ILE A 89 -42.12 -11.78 -10.40
C ILE A 89 -41.53 -13.19 -10.41
N MET A 90 -41.15 -13.69 -11.60
CA MET A 90 -40.75 -15.09 -11.79
C MET A 90 -39.25 -15.36 -11.60
N GLY A 91 -38.39 -14.32 -11.66
CA GLY A 91 -36.95 -14.42 -11.42
C GLY A 91 -36.11 -13.86 -12.57
#